data_AF-A0A920TKB2-F1
#
_entry.id   AF-A0A920TKB2-F1
#
_cell.length_a   1.000
_cell.length_b   1.000
_cell.length_c   1.000
_cell.angle_alpha   90.00
_cell.angle_beta   90.00
_cell.angle_gamma   90.00
#
_symmetry.space_group_name_H-M   'P 1'
#
loop_
_entity.id
_entity.type
_entity.pdbx_description
1 polymer ?
#
loop_
_entity_poly.entity_id
_entity_poly.type
_entity_poly.pdbx_seq_one_letter_code
_entity_poly.pdbx_strand_id
1 'polypeptide(L)'
;MRGVKGLVCDTSSVSPDTGLIIRGKPLLDIIDILPEQVLFLLFSDEMPDEDALTDLQSQLVSMLLFRIIFGRYLTVCLKILIQWLCLTLQFLRWKKNPFSGQIMTKGSKEDFWKPTLEDGLKLIAKLPAIGAGVYRIRFKKGGLIEPDGSLDWGSNFAQCLDLMILVGI
;
A
#
# COMPACT_ATOMS: atom_id res chain seq x y z
N MET A 1 -2.86 18.39 -21.73
CA MET A 1 -2.92 17.26 -22.68
C MET A 1 -4.31 16.59 -22.66
N ARG A 2 -5.39 17.35 -22.83
CA ARG A 2 -6.75 16.78 -22.84
C ARG A 2 -6.96 16.03 -24.16
N GLY A 3 -7.39 14.76 -24.09
CA GLY A 3 -7.63 13.93 -25.27
C GLY A 3 -6.38 13.37 -25.96
N VAL A 4 -5.19 13.61 -25.41
CA VAL A 4 -3.94 13.09 -25.98
C VAL A 4 -3.53 11.82 -25.25
N LYS A 5 -3.41 10.70 -25.98
CA LYS A 5 -2.82 9.46 -25.46
C LYS A 5 -1.31 9.64 -25.35
N GLY A 6 -0.81 9.90 -24.14
CA GLY A 6 0.62 10.21 -23.89
C GLY A 6 1.34 9.24 -22.96
N LEU A 7 0.63 8.28 -22.37
CA LEU A 7 1.17 7.34 -21.39
C LEU A 7 0.63 5.94 -21.70
N VAL A 8 1.47 4.93 -21.44
CA VAL A 8 1.09 3.52 -21.49
C VAL A 8 0.80 3.07 -20.06
N CYS A 9 -0.35 2.43 -19.86
CA CYS A 9 -0.77 1.89 -18.56
C CYS A 9 -1.25 0.44 -18.79
N ASP A 10 -0.48 -0.52 -18.31
CA ASP A 10 -0.77 -1.95 -18.53
C ASP A 10 -1.68 -2.56 -17.44
N THR A 11 -1.82 -1.86 -16.31
CA THR A 11 -2.56 -2.37 -15.14
C THR A 11 -4.07 -2.31 -15.30
N SER A 12 -4.59 -1.23 -15.89
CA SER A 12 -6.02 -1.02 -16.03
C SER A 12 -6.36 -0.11 -17.20
N SER A 13 -7.59 -0.24 -17.69
CA SER A 13 -8.16 0.61 -18.72
C SER A 13 -9.62 0.95 -18.37
N VAL A 14 -10.13 2.03 -18.96
CA VAL A 14 -11.51 2.46 -18.74
C VAL A 14 -12.24 2.43 -20.08
N SER A 15 -13.28 1.61 -20.16
CA SER A 15 -14.20 1.55 -21.31
C SER A 15 -15.47 2.35 -21.00
N PRO A 16 -16.05 3.07 -21.98
CA PRO A 16 -17.32 3.77 -21.80
C PRO A 16 -18.49 2.85 -21.42
N ASP A 17 -18.48 1.60 -21.91
CA ASP A 17 -19.63 0.69 -21.77
C ASP A 17 -19.53 -0.17 -20.50
N THR A 18 -18.34 -0.74 -20.24
CA THR A 18 -18.11 -1.69 -19.14
C THR A 18 -17.43 -1.07 -17.92
N GLY A 19 -17.02 0.19 -18.00
CA GLY A 19 -16.34 0.89 -16.92
C GLY A 19 -14.86 0.49 -16.75
N LEU A 20 -14.40 0.41 -15.50
CA LEU A 20 -13.01 0.07 -15.17
C LEU A 20 -12.74 -1.41 -15.42
N ILE A 21 -11.67 -1.69 -16.16
CA ILE A 21 -11.17 -3.03 -16.45
C ILE A 21 -9.77 -3.13 -15.85
N ILE A 22 -9.57 -4.08 -14.94
CA ILE A 22 -8.28 -4.35 -14.30
C ILE A 22 -7.74 -5.64 -14.92
N ARG A 23 -6.59 -5.58 -15.60
CA ARG A 23 -5.95 -6.76 -16.22
C ARG A 23 -6.94 -7.66 -17.01
N GLY A 24 -7.73 -7.02 -17.87
CA GLY A 24 -8.74 -7.70 -18.70
C GLY A 24 -10.03 -8.13 -17.99
N LYS A 25 -10.14 -7.96 -16.67
CA LYS A 25 -11.33 -8.29 -15.88
C LYS A 25 -12.14 -7.03 -15.54
N PRO A 26 -13.42 -6.94 -15.91
CA PRO A 26 -14.31 -5.87 -15.47
C PRO A 26 -14.36 -5.80 -13.93
N LEU A 27 -14.39 -4.59 -13.37
CA LEU A 27 -14.46 -4.38 -11.92
C LEU A 27 -15.64 -5.11 -11.27
N LEU A 28 -16.77 -5.19 -11.98
CA LEU A 28 -17.99 -5.83 -11.48
C LEU A 28 -17.82 -7.34 -11.24
N ASP A 29 -16.85 -7.97 -11.88
CA ASP A 29 -16.60 -9.42 -11.74
C ASP A 29 -15.65 -9.73 -10.58
N ILE A 30 -15.04 -8.71 -9.98
CA ILE A 30 -13.99 -8.84 -8.95
C ILE A 30 -14.31 -8.01 -7.70
N ILE A 31 -15.58 -7.90 -7.34
CA ILE A 31 -16.02 -7.10 -6.18
C ILE A 31 -15.65 -7.80 -4.86
N ASP A 32 -15.72 -9.13 -4.83
CA ASP A 32 -15.62 -9.94 -3.61
C ASP A 32 -14.19 -10.43 -3.30
N ILE A 33 -13.19 -9.98 -4.06
CA ILE A 33 -11.79 -10.40 -3.86
C ILE A 33 -11.07 -9.51 -2.84
N LEU A 34 -10.12 -10.10 -2.14
CA LEU A 34 -9.32 -9.40 -1.16
C LEU A 34 -8.37 -8.38 -1.84
N PRO A 35 -8.06 -7.26 -1.17
CA PRO A 35 -7.08 -6.29 -1.66
C PRO A 35 -5.72 -6.89 -2.04
N GLU A 36 -5.26 -7.92 -1.34
CA GLU A 36 -4.03 -8.65 -1.62
C GLU A 36 -4.13 -9.46 -2.92
N GLN A 37 -5.29 -10.02 -3.21
CA GLN A 37 -5.54 -10.73 -4.48
C GLN A 37 -5.55 -9.75 -5.66
N VAL A 38 -6.15 -8.57 -5.48
CA VAL A 38 -6.08 -7.48 -6.47
C VAL A 38 -4.62 -7.07 -6.70
N LEU A 39 -3.83 -6.92 -5.63
CA LEU A 39 -2.42 -6.56 -5.74
C LEU A 39 -1.62 -7.60 -6.54
N PHE A 40 -1.87 -8.89 -6.27
CA PHE A 40 -1.24 -9.97 -7.01
C PHE A 40 -1.62 -9.91 -8.50
N LEU A 41 -2.92 -9.81 -8.79
CA LEU A 41 -3.44 -9.69 -10.16
C LEU A 41 -2.77 -8.53 -10.93
N LEU A 42 -2.56 -7.38 -10.28
CA LEU A 42 -1.90 -6.23 -10.91
C LEU A 42 -0.45 -6.53 -11.32
N PHE A 43 0.27 -7.36 -10.56
CA PHE A 43 1.66 -7.71 -10.83
C PHE A 43 1.82 -8.90 -11.78
N SER A 44 1.03 -9.95 -11.61
CA SER A 44 1.19 -11.23 -12.34
C SER A 44 0.23 -11.41 -13.51
N ASP A 45 -0.80 -10.56 -13.65
CA ASP A 45 -1.91 -10.72 -14.63
C ASP A 45 -2.78 -11.98 -14.38
N GLU A 46 -2.54 -12.70 -13.28
CA GLU A 46 -3.21 -13.95 -12.92
C GLU A 46 -3.80 -13.86 -11.50
N MET A 47 -4.79 -14.71 -11.20
CA MET A 47 -5.30 -14.83 -9.83
C MET A 47 -4.32 -15.64 -8.99
N PRO A 48 -4.08 -15.25 -7.72
CA PRO A 48 -3.19 -16.00 -6.84
C PRO A 48 -3.79 -17.36 -6.46
N ASP A 49 -2.92 -18.35 -6.34
CA ASP A 49 -3.22 -19.59 -5.62
C ASP A 49 -3.20 -19.36 -4.10
N GLU A 50 -3.74 -20.31 -3.32
CA GLU A 50 -3.79 -20.20 -1.85
C GLU A 50 -2.39 -20.06 -1.23
N ASP A 51 -1.41 -20.79 -1.75
CA ASP A 51 -0.01 -20.72 -1.31
C ASP A 51 0.61 -19.36 -1.61
N ALA A 52 0.36 -18.83 -2.81
CA ALA A 52 0.89 -17.53 -3.24
C ALA A 52 0.25 -16.37 -2.45
N LEU A 53 -1.03 -16.48 -2.12
CA LEU A 53 -1.72 -15.51 -1.28
C LEU A 53 -1.14 -15.50 0.14
N THR A 54 -0.93 -16.67 0.73
CA THR A 54 -0.37 -16.81 2.07
C THR A 54 1.06 -16.27 2.14
N ASP A 55 1.88 -16.55 1.11
CA ASP A 55 3.23 -16.01 1.01
C ASP A 55 3.20 -14.47 0.95
N LEU A 56 2.36 -13.89 0.08
CA LEU A 56 2.22 -12.43 -0.03
C LEU A 56 1.78 -11.79 1.29
N GLN A 57 0.81 -12.38 1.98
CA GLN A 57 0.36 -11.90 3.28
C GLN A 57 1.48 -11.96 4.32
N SER A 58 2.23 -13.07 4.38
CA SER A 58 3.37 -13.21 5.29
C SER A 58 4.46 -12.15 5.02
N GLN A 59 4.73 -11.85 3.75
CA GLN A 59 5.66 -10.82 3.34
C GLN A 59 5.19 -9.44 3.80
N LEU A 60 3.92 -9.08 3.57
CA LEU A 60 3.35 -7.80 4.00
C LEU A 60 3.42 -7.62 5.53
N VAL A 61 3.08 -8.66 6.29
CA VAL A 61 3.16 -8.65 7.77
C VAL A 61 4.61 -8.49 8.24
N SER A 62 5.56 -9.19 7.62
CA SER A 62 6.99 -9.07 7.96
C SER A 62 7.54 -7.65 7.74
N MET A 63 7.07 -6.96 6.70
CA MET A 63 7.48 -5.59 6.36
C MET A 63 6.87 -4.55 7.30
N LEU A 64 5.84 -4.94 8.04
CA LEU A 64 5.12 -4.14 9.00
C LEU A 64 5.91 -3.99 10.32
N LEU A 65 6.71 -5.01 10.70
CA LEU A 65 7.54 -5.06 11.91
C LEU A 65 8.64 -3.99 12.02
N PHE A 66 8.84 -3.15 11.00
CA PHE A 66 9.70 -1.97 11.14
C PHE A 66 8.98 -0.95 12.02
N ARG A 67 9.13 -1.18 13.32
CA ARG A 67 8.86 -0.34 14.48
C ARG A 67 8.40 1.04 14.04
N ILE A 68 7.13 1.30 14.28
CA ILE A 68 6.50 2.61 14.18
C ILE A 68 7.31 3.57 15.07
N ILE A 69 8.44 4.09 14.56
CA ILE A 69 9.20 5.20 15.14
C ILE A 69 8.40 6.47 14.79
N PHE A 70 7.13 6.49 15.19
CA PHE A 70 6.19 7.59 14.94
C PHE A 70 5.84 8.34 16.22
N GLY A 71 6.40 7.96 17.37
CA GLY A 71 5.97 8.48 18.68
C GLY A 71 6.27 9.96 18.96
N ARG A 72 7.05 10.66 18.12
CA ARG A 72 7.44 12.07 18.43
C ARG A 72 7.31 13.08 17.30
N TYR A 73 7.51 12.70 16.03
CA TYR A 73 7.58 13.67 14.94
C TYR A 73 6.26 13.84 14.17
N LEU A 74 5.42 12.80 14.10
CA LEU A 74 4.14 12.88 13.41
C LEU A 74 3.19 13.89 14.09
N THR A 75 3.19 13.92 15.43
CA THR A 75 2.38 14.84 16.23
C THR A 75 2.76 16.32 16.03
N VAL A 76 4.02 16.59 15.69
CA VAL A 76 4.53 17.95 15.41
C VAL A 76 4.21 18.35 13.97
N CYS A 77 4.44 17.46 13.01
CA CYS A 77 4.17 17.74 11.60
C CYS A 77 2.66 17.84 11.27
N LEU A 78 1.79 17.10 11.99
CA LEU A 78 0.35 17.11 11.68
C LEU A 78 -0.41 18.36 12.12
N LYS A 79 0.15 19.15 13.04
CA LYS A 79 -0.54 20.34 13.57
C LYS A 79 -0.56 21.52 12.60
N ILE A 80 0.32 21.55 11.59
CA ILE A 80 0.61 22.81 10.90
C ILE A 80 0.09 22.91 9.47
N LEU A 81 0.06 21.88 8.62
CA LEU A 81 -0.76 21.83 7.39
C LEU A 81 -0.37 20.64 6.50
N ILE A 82 -1.40 20.03 5.90
CA ILE A 82 -1.38 19.09 4.78
C ILE A 82 -0.88 17.67 5.13
N GLN A 83 -1.87 16.80 5.41
CA GLN A 83 -1.78 15.33 5.45
C GLN A 83 -0.83 14.74 4.41
N TRP A 84 -0.94 15.25 3.17
CA TRP A 84 -0.19 14.83 2.01
C TRP A 84 1.31 15.17 2.09
N LEU A 85 1.68 16.29 2.72
CA LEU A 85 3.07 16.68 2.90
C LEU A 85 3.76 15.83 3.96
N CYS A 86 3.04 15.49 5.05
CA CYS A 86 3.56 14.57 6.06
C CYS A 86 3.76 13.17 5.49
N LEU A 87 2.82 12.71 4.67
CA LEU A 87 2.91 11.47 3.92
C LEU A 87 4.17 11.54 3.05
N THR A 88 4.29 12.47 2.10
CA THR A 88 5.44 12.59 1.17
C THR A 88 6.81 12.77 1.86
N LEU A 89 6.89 13.52 2.97
CA LEU A 89 8.14 13.66 3.75
C LEU A 89 8.61 12.35 4.38
N GLN A 90 7.69 11.44 4.73
CA GLN A 90 8.05 10.10 5.21
C GLN A 90 8.63 9.23 4.07
N PHE A 91 8.12 9.35 2.83
CA PHE A 91 8.71 8.70 1.66
C PHE A 91 10.10 9.25 1.35
N LEU A 92 10.31 10.56 1.43
CA LEU A 92 11.61 11.18 1.17
C LEU A 92 12.69 10.73 2.16
N ARG A 93 12.30 10.40 3.41
CA ARG A 93 13.20 9.83 4.42
C ARG A 93 13.45 8.33 4.27
N TRP A 94 12.70 7.63 3.41
CA TRP A 94 12.86 6.21 3.11
C TRP A 94 14.17 5.86 2.37
N LYS A 95 15.12 6.79 2.25
CA LYS A 95 16.41 6.61 1.56
C LYS A 95 17.43 5.68 2.25
N LYS A 96 17.01 4.61 2.93
CA LYS A 96 17.95 3.66 3.57
C LYS A 96 17.64 2.20 3.27
N ASN A 97 17.35 1.86 2.02
CA ASN A 97 17.60 0.49 1.58
C ASN A 97 19.02 0.45 0.96
N PRO A 98 20.02 -0.15 1.63
CA PRO A 98 21.39 -0.22 1.11
C PRO A 98 21.46 -0.98 -0.22
N PHE A 99 20.48 -1.85 -0.49
CA PHE A 99 20.35 -2.61 -1.73
C PHE A 99 19.95 -1.73 -2.92
N SER A 100 18.97 -0.83 -2.76
CA SER A 100 18.56 0.07 -3.84
C SER A 100 19.66 1.07 -4.19
N GLY A 101 20.39 1.59 -3.19
CA GLY A 101 21.56 2.44 -3.43
C GLY A 101 22.69 1.74 -4.19
N GLN A 102 22.90 0.44 -3.97
CA GLN A 102 23.94 -0.34 -4.65
C GLN A 102 23.57 -0.62 -6.12
N ILE A 103 22.33 -1.02 -6.39
CA ILE A 103 21.87 -1.27 -7.77
C ILE A 103 21.82 0.02 -8.58
N MET A 104 21.38 1.13 -7.99
CA MET A 104 21.35 2.42 -8.69
C MET A 104 22.74 2.99 -8.99
N THR A 105 23.78 2.59 -8.27
CA THR A 105 25.15 3.06 -8.48
C THR A 105 26.02 2.11 -9.30
N LYS A 106 25.73 0.80 -9.27
CA LYS A 106 26.59 -0.23 -9.87
C LYS A 106 25.86 -1.35 -10.62
N GLY A 107 24.53 -1.37 -10.61
CA GLY A 107 23.71 -2.44 -11.20
C GLY A 107 23.40 -2.24 -12.69
N SER A 108 22.99 -3.31 -13.36
CA SER A 108 22.42 -3.25 -14.72
C SER A 108 21.04 -2.58 -14.69
N LYS A 109 20.70 -1.86 -15.76
CA LYS A 109 19.37 -1.24 -15.93
C LYS A 109 18.23 -2.27 -15.85
N GLU A 110 18.51 -3.51 -16.24
CA GLU A 110 17.57 -4.63 -16.21
C GLU A 110 17.18 -5.03 -14.78
N ASP A 111 18.00 -4.73 -13.78
CA ASP A 111 17.75 -5.11 -12.38
C ASP A 111 17.00 -4.03 -11.59
N PHE A 112 16.70 -2.87 -12.19
CA PHE A 112 16.12 -1.73 -11.47
C PHE A 112 14.71 -2.00 -10.92
N TRP A 113 13.97 -2.95 -11.52
CA TRP A 113 12.64 -3.32 -11.04
C TRP A 113 12.69 -4.03 -9.69
N LYS A 114 13.76 -4.75 -9.36
CA LYS A 114 13.89 -5.52 -8.11
C LYS A 114 13.85 -4.63 -6.86
N PRO A 115 14.72 -3.60 -6.71
CA PRO A 115 14.65 -2.70 -5.58
C PRO A 115 13.38 -1.84 -5.60
N THR A 116 12.85 -1.53 -6.79
CA THR A 116 11.60 -0.77 -6.93
C THR A 116 10.40 -1.57 -6.40
N LEU A 117 10.34 -2.87 -6.71
CA LEU A 117 9.31 -3.78 -6.21
C LEU A 117 9.43 -3.93 -4.69
N GLU A 118 10.63 -4.17 -4.17
CA GLU A 118 10.87 -4.33 -2.73
C GLU A 118 10.46 -3.08 -1.95
N ASP A 119 10.89 -1.89 -2.40
CA ASP A 119 10.52 -0.63 -1.74
C ASP A 119 9.02 -0.33 -1.92
N GLY A 120 8.43 -0.68 -3.06
CA GLY A 120 6.99 -0.58 -3.32
C GLY A 120 6.14 -1.45 -2.39
N LEU A 121 6.51 -2.72 -2.20
CA LEU A 121 5.81 -3.64 -1.30
C LEU A 121 5.92 -3.18 0.16
N LYS A 122 7.11 -2.77 0.61
CA LYS A 122 7.29 -2.22 1.96
C LYS A 122 6.46 -0.96 2.19
N LEU A 123 6.28 -0.17 1.15
CA LEU A 123 5.45 1.01 1.19
C LEU A 123 3.96 0.64 1.32
N ILE A 124 3.48 -0.27 0.46
CA ILE A 124 2.10 -0.77 0.48
C ILE A 124 1.77 -1.34 1.86
N ALA A 125 2.65 -2.16 2.44
CA ALA A 125 2.48 -2.73 3.77
C ALA A 125 2.29 -1.68 4.88
N LYS A 126 2.94 -0.51 4.77
CA LYS A 126 2.93 0.54 5.81
C LYS A 126 1.86 1.60 5.63
N LEU A 127 1.34 1.77 4.41
CA LEU A 127 0.35 2.79 4.08
C LEU A 127 -0.89 2.75 4.99
N PRO A 128 -1.47 1.58 5.32
CA PRO A 128 -2.62 1.51 6.23
C PRO A 128 -2.33 2.06 7.62
N ALA A 129 -1.21 1.64 8.23
CA ALA A 129 -0.82 2.10 9.57
C ALA A 129 -0.59 3.61 9.61
N ILE A 130 0.05 4.16 8.57
CA ILE A 130 0.24 5.61 8.43
C ILE A 130 -1.11 6.30 8.26
N GLY A 131 -1.94 5.86 7.32
CA GLY A 131 -3.26 6.43 7.05
C GLY A 131 -4.14 6.45 8.30
N ALA A 132 -4.19 5.34 9.03
CA ALA A 132 -4.92 5.22 10.28
C ALA A 132 -4.36 6.14 11.37
N GLY A 133 -3.04 6.21 11.51
CA GLY A 133 -2.40 7.11 12.46
C GLY A 133 -2.75 8.57 12.20
N VAL A 134 -2.75 8.98 10.93
CA VAL A 134 -3.13 10.35 10.59
C VAL A 134 -4.62 10.61 10.81
N TYR A 135 -5.50 9.65 10.50
CA TYR A 135 -6.93 9.72 10.80
C TYR A 135 -7.17 9.93 12.30
N ARG A 136 -6.55 9.12 13.16
CA ARG A 136 -6.73 9.19 14.62
C ARG A 136 -6.24 10.51 15.21
N ILE A 137 -5.10 11.04 14.75
CA ILE A 137 -4.59 12.35 15.19
C ILE A 137 -5.54 13.47 14.75
N ARG A 138 -6.02 13.45 13.49
CA ARG A 138 -6.92 14.48 12.96
C ARG A 138 -8.25 14.52 13.72
N PHE A 139 -8.85 13.36 13.96
CA PHE A 139 -10.15 13.25 14.63
C PHE A 139 -10.05 13.04 16.15
N LYS A 140 -8.85 13.17 16.72
CA LYS A 140 -8.58 13.06 18.16
C LYS A 140 -9.06 11.73 18.79
N LYS A 141 -8.95 10.62 18.05
CA LYS A 141 -9.33 9.26 18.48
C LYS A 141 -8.28 8.54 19.35
N GLY A 142 -7.46 9.28 20.08
CA GLY A 142 -6.42 8.74 20.96
C GLY A 142 -5.12 8.31 20.24
N GLY A 143 -4.38 7.41 20.88
CA GLY A 143 -3.07 6.92 20.42
C GLY A 143 -3.14 6.01 19.20
N LEU A 144 -1.98 5.65 18.64
CA LEU A 144 -1.88 4.68 17.54
C LEU A 144 -2.29 3.28 18.03
N ILE A 145 -3.03 2.54 17.21
CA ILE A 145 -3.27 1.11 17.42
C ILE A 145 -2.21 0.35 16.65
N GLU A 146 -1.65 -0.69 17.29
CA GLU A 146 -0.72 -1.58 16.63
C GLU A 146 -1.48 -2.56 15.71
N PRO A 147 -1.03 -2.69 14.46
CA PRO A 147 -1.60 -3.65 13.52
C PRO A 147 -1.39 -5.10 13.95
N ASP A 148 -2.39 -5.94 13.67
CA ASP A 148 -2.37 -7.37 13.95
C ASP A 148 -1.90 -8.15 12.71
N GLY A 149 -0.94 -9.06 12.89
CA GLY A 149 -0.37 -9.89 11.82
C GLY A 149 -1.24 -11.10 11.43
N SER A 150 -2.33 -11.35 12.16
CA SER A 150 -3.26 -12.46 11.88
C SER A 150 -4.44 -12.06 11.00
N LEU A 151 -4.65 -10.76 10.78
CA LEU A 151 -5.75 -10.22 10.00
C LEU A 151 -5.36 -9.98 8.54
N ASP A 152 -6.34 -10.05 7.64
CA ASP A 152 -6.19 -9.60 6.26
C ASP A 152 -5.88 -8.10 6.21
N TRP A 153 -5.29 -7.66 5.10
CA TRP A 153 -4.76 -6.31 4.96
C TRP A 153 -5.84 -5.23 5.11
N GLY A 154 -7.07 -5.51 4.64
CA GLY A 154 -8.23 -4.62 4.77
C GLY A 154 -8.75 -4.54 6.21
N SER A 155 -8.94 -5.68 6.86
CA SER A 155 -9.40 -5.76 8.24
C SER A 155 -8.39 -5.15 9.21
N ASN A 156 -7.09 -5.37 8.98
CA ASN A 156 -6.03 -4.76 9.78
C ASN A 156 -6.06 -3.23 9.69
N PHE A 157 -6.35 -2.69 8.50
CA PHE A 157 -6.57 -1.25 8.35
C PHE A 157 -7.80 -0.77 9.14
N ALA A 158 -8.92 -1.48 9.06
CA ALA A 158 -10.14 -1.16 9.79
C ALA A 158 -9.94 -1.21 11.31
N GLN A 159 -9.17 -2.18 11.81
CA GLN A 159 -8.79 -2.28 13.22
C GLN A 159 -7.94 -1.07 13.64
N CYS A 160 -6.94 -0.70 12.85
CA CYS A 160 -6.12 0.49 13.12
C CYS A 160 -6.96 1.78 13.19
N LEU A 161 -8.05 1.86 12.42
CA LEU A 161 -9.02 2.96 12.43
C LEU A 161 -10.01 2.93 13.60
N ASP A 162 -10.04 1.86 14.38
CA ASP A 162 -11.03 1.58 15.44
C ASP A 162 -12.46 1.38 14.89
N LEU A 163 -12.58 0.64 13.79
CA LEU A 163 -13.86 0.38 13.10
C LEU A 163 -14.30 -1.10 13.16
N MET A 164 -13.53 -1.96 13.81
CA MET A 164 -13.74 -3.42 13.81
C MET A 164 -15.03 -3.87 14.52
N ILE A 165 -15.71 -2.97 15.26
CA ILE A 165 -17.03 -3.23 15.88
C ILE A 165 -18.14 -3.36 14.81
N LEU A 166 -17.91 -2.93 13.56
CA LEU A 166 -18.95 -2.88 12.51
C LEU A 166 -18.86 -3.98 11.44
N VAL A 167 -17.89 -4.89 11.51
CA VAL A 167 -17.70 -5.97 10.50
C VAL A 167 -18.43 -7.28 10.89
N GLY A 168 -19.26 -7.23 11.94
CA GLY A 168 -20.14 -8.33 12.36
C GLY A 168 -21.57 -8.17 11.86
N ILE A 169 -21.78 -7.88 10.57
CA ILE A 169 -23.09 -7.95 9.89
C ILE A 169 -22.91 -8.64 8.54
#